data_AF-A0A6N4WSL6-F1
#
_entry.id   AF-A0A6N4WSL6-F1
#
_cell.length_a   1.000
_cell.length_b   1.000
_cell.length_c   1.000
_cell.angle_alpha   90.00
_cell.angle_beta   90.00
_cell.angle_gamma   90.00
#
_symmetry.space_group_name_H-M   'P 1'
#
loop_
_entity.id
_entity.type
_entity.pdbx_description
1 polymer ?
#
loop_
_entity_poly.entity_id
_entity_poly.type
_entity_poly.pdbx_seq_one_letter_code
_entity_poly.pdbx_strand_id
1 'polypeptide(L)'
;MSRRRQAVKRPIIPDPRYNSELVTNLVNMIMERGKRTVAQRIVYNAFERVSEKIGKGDPVDLVMGALENARPKLEVKSRRVGGATYQVPVEVSFERQQSLAFRWMVAAARKRKGVPMNEALADEIVDAYNNTGAIVKKKEETHRMAQANRAFAHLRW
;
A
#
# COMPACT_ATOMS: atom_id res chain seq x y z
N MET A 1 20.03 -2.30 -11.09
CA MET A 1 19.26 -1.80 -12.26
C MET A 1 20.22 -1.51 -13.38
N SER A 2 19.97 -2.03 -14.58
CA SER A 2 20.77 -1.66 -15.76
C SER A 2 20.26 -0.33 -16.30
N ARG A 3 21.17 0.62 -16.59
CA ARG A 3 20.82 1.85 -17.33
C ARG A 3 20.36 1.56 -18.77
N ARG A 4 20.64 0.36 -19.30
CA ARG A 4 20.42 -0.01 -20.70
C ARG A 4 19.18 -0.87 -20.94
N ARG A 5 18.78 -1.71 -19.98
CA ARG A 5 17.66 -2.65 -20.16
C ARG A 5 16.71 -2.62 -18.97
N GLN A 6 15.41 -2.60 -19.28
CA GLN A 6 14.37 -2.77 -18.28
C GLN A 6 14.51 -4.14 -17.60
N ALA A 7 14.42 -4.15 -16.27
CA ALA A 7 14.48 -5.41 -15.53
C ALA A 7 13.21 -6.22 -15.78
N VAL A 8 13.39 -7.51 -16.08
CA VAL A 8 12.26 -8.45 -16.24
C VAL A 8 11.56 -8.61 -14.89
N LYS A 9 10.23 -8.44 -14.89
CA LYS A 9 9.40 -8.67 -13.69
C LYS A 9 9.27 -10.16 -13.45
N ARG A 10 9.43 -10.57 -12.19
CA ARG A 10 9.23 -11.96 -11.79
C ARG A 10 7.73 -12.22 -11.59
N PRO A 11 7.17 -13.32 -12.11
CA PRO A 11 5.78 -13.67 -11.86
C PRO A 11 5.59 -14.00 -10.37
N ILE A 12 4.42 -13.66 -9.84
CA ILE A 12 4.04 -13.92 -8.45
C ILE A 12 3.10 -15.12 -8.45
N ILE A 13 3.39 -16.10 -7.60
CA ILE A 13 2.52 -17.27 -7.42
C ILE A 13 1.35 -16.84 -6.53
N PRO A 14 0.09 -17.13 -6.89
CA PRO A 14 -1.06 -16.77 -6.06
C PRO A 14 -1.04 -17.48 -4.70
N ASP A 15 -1.74 -16.90 -3.73
CA ASP A 15 -1.78 -17.43 -2.37
C ASP A 15 -2.50 -18.79 -2.31
N PRO A 16 -1.97 -19.80 -1.59
CA PRO A 16 -2.58 -21.13 -1.55
C PRO A 16 -3.93 -21.20 -0.83
N ARG A 17 -4.24 -20.25 0.08
CA ARG A 17 -5.51 -20.24 0.84
C ARG A 17 -6.60 -19.47 0.12
N TYR A 18 -6.25 -18.30 -0.41
CA TYR A 18 -7.21 -17.37 -1.05
C TYR A 18 -7.10 -17.29 -2.58
N ASN A 19 -6.18 -18.03 -3.20
CA ASN A 19 -5.89 -18.02 -4.64
C ASN A 19 -5.73 -16.61 -5.24
N SER A 20 -5.12 -15.69 -4.47
CA SER A 20 -5.01 -14.28 -4.83
C SER A 20 -3.56 -13.79 -4.78
N GLU A 21 -3.10 -13.15 -5.85
CA GLU A 21 -1.78 -12.52 -5.92
C GLU A 21 -1.67 -11.31 -4.97
N LEU A 22 -2.79 -10.63 -4.68
CA LEU A 22 -2.83 -9.50 -3.75
C LEU A 22 -2.40 -9.92 -2.35
N VAL A 23 -2.90 -11.06 -1.88
CA VAL A 23 -2.55 -11.62 -0.58
C VAL A 23 -1.08 -11.99 -0.55
N THR A 24 -0.56 -12.62 -1.61
CA THR A 24 0.87 -12.94 -1.70
C THR A 24 1.76 -11.69 -1.64
N ASN A 25 1.37 -10.62 -2.31
CA ASN A 25 2.09 -9.35 -2.25
C ASN A 25 2.10 -8.75 -0.84
N LEU A 26 0.97 -8.79 -0.14
CA LEU A 26 0.88 -8.33 1.25
C LEU A 26 1.75 -9.18 2.19
N VAL A 27 1.73 -10.51 2.04
CA VAL A 27 2.61 -11.44 2.77
C VAL A 27 4.08 -11.09 2.53
N ASN A 28 4.48 -10.87 1.29
CA ASN A 28 5.85 -10.50 0.95
C ASN A 28 6.27 -9.15 1.56
N MET A 29 5.35 -8.18 1.69
CA MET A 29 5.62 -6.88 2.30
C MET A 29 5.74 -6.93 3.82
N ILE A 30 4.99 -7.83 4.48
CA ILE A 30 5.07 -8.04 5.93
C ILE A 30 6.30 -8.87 6.30
N MET A 31 6.70 -9.79 5.44
CA MET A 31 7.80 -10.71 5.67
C MET A 31 9.10 -9.99 6.02
N GLU A 32 9.72 -10.43 7.11
CA GLU A 32 11.03 -9.97 7.55
C GLU A 32 12.00 -11.14 7.61
N ARG A 33 13.25 -10.88 7.18
CA ARG A 33 14.37 -11.85 7.26
C ARG A 33 14.03 -13.23 6.65
N GLY A 34 13.22 -13.27 5.59
CA GLY A 34 12.84 -14.50 4.89
C GLY A 34 11.82 -15.39 5.63
N LYS A 35 11.26 -14.96 6.76
CA LYS A 35 10.31 -15.75 7.56
C LYS A 35 8.90 -15.76 6.95
N ARG A 36 8.73 -16.44 5.80
CA ARG A 36 7.48 -16.47 5.04
C ARG A 36 6.32 -17.08 5.81
N THR A 37 6.53 -18.21 6.49
CA THR A 37 5.48 -18.90 7.27
C THR A 37 4.92 -18.02 8.38
N VAL A 38 5.78 -17.24 9.05
CA VAL A 38 5.35 -16.30 10.10
C VAL A 38 4.55 -15.16 9.50
N ALA A 39 4.98 -14.62 8.36
CA ALA A 39 4.27 -13.56 7.65
C ALA A 39 2.88 -14.02 7.16
N GLN A 40 2.78 -15.23 6.62
CA GLN A 40 1.51 -15.84 6.23
C GLN A 40 0.55 -15.95 7.42
N ARG A 41 1.04 -16.48 8.55
CA ARG A 41 0.24 -16.58 9.77
C ARG A 41 -0.27 -15.22 10.24
N ILE A 42 0.57 -14.19 10.20
CA ILE A 42 0.15 -12.82 10.57
C ILE A 42 -0.96 -12.32 9.65
N VAL A 43 -0.81 -12.47 8.34
CA VAL A 43 -1.79 -12.00 7.35
C VAL A 43 -3.11 -12.75 7.47
N TYR A 44 -3.07 -14.09 7.57
CA TYR A 44 -4.28 -14.89 7.68
C TYR A 44 -5.03 -14.59 8.98
N ASN A 45 -4.33 -14.50 10.11
CA ASN A 45 -4.96 -14.12 11.38
C ASN A 45 -5.51 -12.69 11.35
N ALA A 46 -4.88 -11.78 10.61
CA ALA A 46 -5.42 -10.43 10.43
C ALA A 46 -6.71 -10.46 9.59
N PHE A 47 -6.76 -11.25 8.54
CA PHE A 47 -7.93 -11.37 7.67
C PHE A 47 -9.13 -11.97 8.40
N GLU A 48 -8.90 -12.98 9.23
CA GLU A 48 -9.93 -13.56 10.11
C GLU A 48 -10.51 -12.47 11.03
N ARG A 49 -9.65 -11.68 11.68
CA ARG A 49 -10.07 -10.56 12.55
C ARG A 49 -10.78 -9.44 11.81
N VAL A 50 -10.38 -9.11 10.58
CA VAL A 50 -11.08 -8.13 9.74
C VAL A 50 -12.50 -8.61 9.47
N SER A 51 -12.65 -9.89 9.12
CA SER A 51 -13.97 -10.50 8.88
C SER A 51 -14.83 -10.51 10.15
N GLU A 52 -14.24 -10.76 11.31
CA GLU A 52 -14.94 -10.72 12.60
C GLU A 52 -15.44 -9.30 12.94
N LYS A 53 -14.62 -8.28 12.66
CA LYS A 53 -14.93 -6.88 13.00
C LYS A 53 -15.96 -6.22 12.10
N ILE A 54 -15.87 -6.45 10.79
CA ILE A 54 -16.77 -5.81 9.81
C ILE A 54 -18.09 -6.61 9.69
N GLY A 55 -18.06 -7.92 9.95
CA GLY A 55 -19.20 -8.81 9.70
C GLY A 55 -19.23 -9.32 8.25
N LYS A 56 -19.91 -10.47 8.07
CA LYS A 56 -19.94 -11.36 6.88
C LYS A 56 -19.59 -10.67 5.54
N GLY A 57 -18.40 -10.98 5.04
CA GLY A 57 -17.91 -10.70 3.68
C GLY A 57 -16.65 -11.52 3.42
N ASP A 58 -16.27 -11.72 2.15
CA ASP A 58 -14.98 -12.35 1.84
C ASP A 58 -13.84 -11.44 2.33
N PRO A 59 -12.91 -11.93 3.19
CA PRO A 59 -11.77 -11.14 3.64
C PRO A 59 -10.97 -10.51 2.49
N VAL A 60 -10.90 -11.16 1.33
CA VAL A 60 -10.19 -10.64 0.17
C VAL A 60 -10.87 -9.39 -0.39
N ASP A 61 -12.20 -9.39 -0.47
CA ASP A 61 -12.99 -8.26 -0.95
C ASP A 61 -12.92 -7.07 0.00
N LEU A 62 -12.96 -7.33 1.32
CA LEU A 62 -12.81 -6.29 2.34
C LEU A 62 -11.45 -5.60 2.21
N VAL A 63 -10.38 -6.37 2.02
CA VAL A 63 -9.02 -5.84 1.81
C VAL A 63 -8.92 -5.08 0.49
N MET A 64 -9.59 -5.55 -0.56
CA MET A 64 -9.65 -4.85 -1.85
C MET A 64 -10.36 -3.49 -1.72
N GLY A 65 -11.47 -3.42 -0.97
CA GLY A 65 -12.15 -2.17 -0.64
C GLY A 65 -11.27 -1.21 0.14
N ALA A 66 -10.58 -1.69 1.19
CA ALA A 66 -9.60 -0.89 1.94
C ALA A 66 -8.47 -0.38 1.02
N LEU A 67 -8.02 -1.22 0.08
CA LEU A 67 -6.97 -0.87 -0.87
C LEU A 67 -7.42 0.22 -1.86
N GLU A 68 -8.66 0.20 -2.35
CA GLU A 68 -9.20 1.29 -3.19
C GLU A 68 -9.18 2.64 -2.44
N ASN A 69 -9.58 2.62 -1.17
CA ASN A 69 -9.58 3.80 -0.33
C ASN A 69 -8.16 4.31 -0.04
N ALA A 70 -7.18 3.42 0.09
CA ALA A 70 -5.78 3.77 0.41
C ALA A 70 -4.92 4.16 -0.81
N ARG A 71 -5.29 3.76 -2.04
CA ARG A 71 -4.47 3.96 -3.24
C ARG A 71 -4.36 5.44 -3.67
N PRO A 72 -3.14 6.00 -3.81
CA PRO A 72 -2.93 7.33 -4.37
C PRO A 72 -2.90 7.30 -5.90
N LYS A 73 -3.66 8.18 -6.57
CA LYS A 73 -3.60 8.29 -8.05
C LYS A 73 -2.49 9.23 -8.54
N LEU A 74 -2.10 10.19 -7.70
CA LEU A 74 -1.06 11.17 -7.99
C LEU A 74 -0.02 11.11 -6.87
N GLU A 75 1.26 11.24 -7.23
CA GLU A 75 2.36 11.46 -6.30
C GLU A 75 3.20 12.64 -6.78
N VAL A 76 4.02 13.20 -5.89
CA VAL A 76 5.04 14.18 -6.29
C VAL A 76 6.40 13.50 -6.43
N LYS A 77 7.13 13.85 -7.48
CA LYS A 77 8.52 13.47 -7.70
C LYS A 77 9.40 14.71 -7.66
N SER A 78 10.52 14.61 -6.97
CA SER A 78 11.49 15.70 -6.90
C SER A 78 12.29 15.77 -8.21
N ARG A 79 12.31 16.95 -8.84
CA ARG A 79 13.03 17.22 -10.08
C ARG A 79 13.89 18.47 -9.88
N ARG A 80 15.16 18.41 -10.27
CA ARG A 80 16.05 19.58 -10.21
C ARG A 80 16.12 20.25 -11.58
N VAL A 81 15.74 21.53 -11.65
CA VAL A 81 15.73 22.33 -12.89
C VAL A 81 16.23 23.73 -12.55
N GLY A 82 17.15 24.27 -13.35
CA GLY A 82 17.63 25.66 -13.19
C GLY A 82 18.23 25.96 -11.80
N GLY A 83 18.83 24.97 -11.13
CA GLY A 83 19.42 25.13 -9.80
C GLY A 83 18.47 24.89 -8.62
N ALA A 84 17.16 24.95 -8.81
CA ALA A 84 16.13 24.69 -7.78
C ALA A 84 15.54 23.27 -7.88
N THR A 85 14.96 22.77 -6.78
CA THR A 85 14.28 21.48 -6.74
C THR A 85 12.77 21.68 -6.67
N TYR A 86 12.07 21.23 -7.70
CA TYR A 86 10.62 21.30 -7.81
C TYR A 86 9.99 19.96 -7.45
N GLN A 87 8.81 20.00 -6.82
CA GLN A 87 7.96 18.82 -6.64
C GLN A 87 7.02 18.73 -7.84
N VAL A 88 7.29 17.81 -8.75
CA VAL A 88 6.52 17.63 -9.97
C VAL A 88 5.45 16.57 -9.75
N PRO A 89 4.15 16.89 -9.91
CA PRO A 89 3.10 15.89 -9.80
C PRO A 89 3.12 14.92 -11.00
N VAL A 90 3.04 13.63 -10.71
CA VAL A 90 3.08 12.55 -11.71
C VAL A 90 1.99 11.52 -11.40
N GLU A 91 1.37 10.99 -12.45
CA GLU A 91 0.41 9.90 -12.34
C GLU A 91 1.09 8.60 -11.91
N VAL A 92 0.46 7.90 -10.99
CA VAL A 92 1.00 6.67 -10.42
C VAL A 92 0.43 5.48 -11.18
N SER A 93 1.29 4.58 -11.67
CA SER A 93 0.86 3.33 -12.32
C SER A 93 0.14 2.42 -11.33
N PHE A 94 -0.86 1.66 -11.79
CA PHE A 94 -1.71 0.82 -10.93
C PHE A 94 -0.93 -0.09 -9.96
N GLU A 95 0.07 -0.83 -10.47
CA GLU A 95 0.95 -1.68 -9.66
C GLU A 95 1.66 -0.89 -8.54
N ARG A 96 2.07 0.34 -8.85
CA ARG A 96 2.73 1.23 -7.89
C ARG A 96 1.73 1.78 -6.88
N GLN A 97 0.49 2.09 -7.29
CA GLN A 97 -0.57 2.50 -6.37
C GLN A 97 -0.80 1.41 -5.32
N GLN A 98 -0.98 0.17 -5.75
CA GLN A 98 -1.17 -0.98 -4.86
C GLN A 98 0.03 -1.16 -3.93
N SER A 99 1.25 -1.10 -4.48
CA SER A 99 2.49 -1.23 -3.70
C SER A 99 2.65 -0.13 -2.65
N LEU A 100 2.28 1.12 -2.98
CA LEU A 100 2.34 2.25 -2.04
C LEU A 100 1.31 2.09 -0.93
N ALA A 101 0.07 1.73 -1.28
CA ALA A 101 -0.99 1.51 -0.31
C ALA A 101 -0.61 0.40 0.69
N PHE A 102 -0.19 -0.78 0.22
CA PHE A 102 0.28 -1.84 1.12
C PHE A 102 1.47 -1.41 1.98
N ARG A 103 2.42 -0.66 1.42
CA ARG A 103 3.55 -0.13 2.20
C ARG A 103 3.09 0.79 3.32
N TRP A 104 2.15 1.68 3.04
CA TRP A 104 1.61 2.60 4.05
C TRP A 104 0.84 1.84 5.12
N MET A 105 0.04 0.84 4.75
CA MET A 105 -0.69 -0.02 5.68
C MET A 105 0.26 -0.76 6.62
N VAL A 106 1.27 -1.45 6.07
CA VAL A 106 2.24 -2.20 6.87
C VAL A 106 3.06 -1.25 7.77
N ALA A 107 3.45 -0.08 7.25
CA ALA A 107 4.19 0.90 8.04
C ALA A 107 3.35 1.52 9.17
N ALA A 108 2.04 1.76 8.94
CA ALA A 108 1.13 2.25 9.97
C ALA A 108 0.88 1.18 11.05
N ALA A 109 0.62 -0.07 10.64
CA ALA A 109 0.46 -1.20 11.54
C ALA A 109 1.70 -1.40 12.44
N ARG A 110 2.90 -1.35 11.86
CA ARG A 110 4.16 -1.45 12.63
C ARG A 110 4.40 -0.30 13.62
N LYS A 111 3.80 0.87 13.37
CA LYS A 111 3.93 2.04 14.26
C LYS A 111 2.99 1.96 15.47
N ARG A 112 1.91 1.16 15.42
CA ARG A 112 1.04 0.96 16.59
C ARG A 112 1.81 0.26 17.70
N LYS A 113 1.77 0.83 18.90
CA LYS A 113 2.41 0.27 20.10
C LYS A 113 1.39 -0.47 20.94
N GLY A 114 1.81 -1.55 21.60
CA GLY A 114 0.98 -2.27 22.58
C GLY A 114 0.00 -3.30 22.00
N VAL A 115 0.00 -3.51 20.69
CA VAL A 115 -0.83 -4.51 20.00
C VAL A 115 0.04 -5.43 19.14
N PRO A 116 -0.30 -6.73 19.02
CA PRO A 116 0.43 -7.64 18.14
C PRO A 116 0.16 -7.30 16.66
N MET A 117 1.10 -7.65 15.78
CA MET A 117 1.10 -7.21 14.37
C MET A 117 -0.15 -7.63 13.59
N ASN A 118 -0.72 -8.80 13.88
CA ASN A 118 -1.96 -9.27 13.27
C ASN A 118 -3.16 -8.39 13.63
N GLU A 119 -3.23 -7.94 14.89
CA GLU A 119 -4.27 -7.02 15.36
C GLU A 119 -4.08 -5.64 14.78
N ALA A 120 -2.86 -5.12 14.85
CA ALA A 120 -2.52 -3.81 14.30
C ALA A 120 -2.85 -3.73 12.81
N LEU A 121 -2.53 -4.78 12.04
CA LEU A 121 -2.83 -4.83 10.62
C LEU A 121 -4.33 -4.92 10.35
N ALA A 122 -5.06 -5.74 11.11
CA ALA A 122 -6.51 -5.85 10.98
C ALA A 122 -7.19 -4.51 11.22
N ASP A 123 -6.78 -3.80 12.28
CA ASP A 123 -7.34 -2.48 12.59
C ASP A 123 -7.06 -1.46 11.50
N GLU A 124 -5.83 -1.41 10.98
CA GLU A 124 -5.49 -0.50 9.87
C GLU A 124 -6.28 -0.81 8.59
N ILE A 125 -6.58 -2.10 8.32
CA ILE A 125 -7.43 -2.50 7.20
C ILE A 125 -8.87 -2.02 7.42
N VAL A 126 -9.42 -2.21 8.61
CA VAL A 126 -10.78 -1.79 8.97
C VAL A 126 -10.91 -0.27 8.91
N ASP A 127 -9.94 0.47 9.45
CA ASP A 127 -9.92 1.93 9.40
C ASP A 127 -9.87 2.41 7.95
N ALA A 128 -8.98 1.85 7.13
CA ALA A 128 -8.90 2.20 5.71
C ALA A 128 -10.18 1.84 4.93
N TYR A 129 -10.84 0.71 5.25
CA TYR A 129 -12.12 0.33 4.66
C TYR A 129 -13.22 1.36 4.98
N ASN A 130 -13.24 1.88 6.20
CA ASN A 130 -14.18 2.92 6.63
C ASN A 130 -13.79 4.35 6.20
N ASN A 131 -12.79 4.51 5.33
CA ASN A 131 -12.22 5.80 4.92
C ASN A 131 -11.67 6.64 6.09
N THR A 132 -11.22 5.99 7.16
CA THR A 132 -10.61 6.64 8.32
C THR A 132 -9.14 6.20 8.48
N GLY A 133 -8.49 6.75 9.50
CA GLY A 133 -7.14 6.35 9.89
C GLY A 133 -6.00 7.06 9.17
N ALA A 134 -4.78 6.67 9.54
CA ALA A 134 -3.56 7.35 9.11
C ALA A 134 -3.27 7.15 7.61
N ILE A 135 -3.69 6.02 7.04
CA ILE A 135 -3.43 5.66 5.64
C ILE A 135 -4.21 6.56 4.69
N VAL A 136 -5.52 6.76 4.95
CA VAL A 136 -6.38 7.62 4.13
C VAL A 136 -5.92 9.06 4.23
N LYS A 137 -5.61 9.54 5.45
CA LYS A 137 -4.99 10.85 5.64
C LYS A 137 -3.68 10.98 4.85
N LYS A 138 -2.85 9.93 4.79
CA LYS A 138 -1.60 9.97 4.03
C LYS A 138 -1.82 10.07 2.52
N LYS A 139 -2.82 9.36 1.99
CA LYS A 139 -3.27 9.50 0.60
C LYS A 139 -3.73 10.93 0.34
N GLU A 140 -4.60 11.49 1.19
CA GLU A 140 -5.11 12.86 1.04
C GLU A 140 -3.99 13.90 1.07
N GLU A 141 -3.03 13.79 1.99
CA GLU A 141 -1.84 14.65 2.03
C GLU A 141 -1.05 14.58 0.72
N THR A 142 -0.87 13.37 0.19
CA THR A 142 -0.16 13.14 -1.08
C THR A 142 -0.89 13.80 -2.25
N HIS A 143 -2.21 13.67 -2.29
CA HIS A 143 -3.06 14.31 -3.29
C HIS A 143 -3.05 15.84 -3.17
N ARG A 144 -3.19 16.36 -1.95
CA ARG A 144 -3.14 17.81 -1.67
C ARG A 144 -1.81 18.40 -2.11
N MET A 145 -0.70 17.73 -1.83
CA MET A 145 0.64 18.15 -2.24
C MET A 145 0.80 18.12 -3.76
N ALA A 146 0.28 17.09 -4.44
CA ALA A 146 0.29 17.02 -5.89
C ALA A 146 -0.57 18.12 -6.54
N GLN A 147 -1.74 18.42 -5.96
CA GLN A 147 -2.63 19.49 -6.43
C GLN A 147 -2.02 20.88 -6.23
N ALA A 148 -1.40 21.13 -5.07
CA ALA A 148 -0.72 22.41 -4.79
C ALA A 148 0.40 22.71 -5.80
N ASN A 149 1.05 21.67 -6.32
CA ASN A 149 2.15 21.76 -7.29
C ASN A 149 1.70 21.51 -8.74
N ARG A 150 0.39 21.58 -9.04
CA ARG A 150 -0.17 21.30 -10.38
C ARG A 150 0.47 22.15 -11.48
N ALA A 151 0.89 23.38 -11.16
CA ALA A 151 1.58 24.27 -12.10
C ALA A 151 2.86 23.64 -12.69
N PHE A 152 3.57 22.81 -11.92
CA PHE A 152 4.82 22.16 -12.36
C PHE A 152 4.60 20.86 -13.14
N ALA A 153 3.36 20.48 -13.44
CA ALA A 153 3.05 19.26 -14.19
C ALA A 153 3.71 19.22 -15.60
N HIS A 154 4.04 20.38 -16.16
CA HIS A 154 4.75 20.47 -17.45
C HIS A 154 6.20 19.97 -17.39
N LEU A 155 6.80 19.86 -16.20
CA LEU A 155 8.17 19.38 -16.00
C LEU A 155 8.27 17.84 -15.87
N ARG A 156 7.22 17.11 -16.27
CA ARG A 156 7.07 15.64 -16.16
C ARG A 156 7.79 14.82 -17.24
N TRP A 157 8.96 15.24 -17.70
CA TRP A 157 9.77 14.45 -18.64
C TRP A 157 10.92 13.75 -17.91
#